data_AF-A0A957XMW8-F1
#
_entry.id   AF-A0A957XMW8-F1
#
_cell.length_a   1.000
_cell.length_b   1.000
_cell.length_c   1.000
_cell.angle_alpha   90.00
_cell.angle_beta   90.00
_cell.angle_gamma   90.00
#
_symmetry.space_group_name_H-M   'P 1'
#
loop_
_entity.id
_entity.type
_entity.pdbx_description
1 polymer ?
#
loop_
_entity_poly.entity_id
_entity_poly.type
_entity_poly.pdbx_seq_one_letter_code
_entity_poly.pdbx_strand_id
1 'polypeptide(L)'
;EQGHLSSLTQIRCELFGSLALTGRGHGTDKAVLLGLEGDEPDSVDVEGIDERLEAIRTRRQLQLPGRDAPLPFDEKRDLLFNKRQRLPHHSNGMRFTALNAQGEVLFTRDYYSVGGGFVVNQDEAAEDRIVPDETVLPYPFDSGDALLEHCERSGLSIAAIMLANECTWRSEAEVRAGLGQIWEAMAACVDRGMRQSGVLPGGLRVQRRAPAMATELRERP
;
A
#
# COMPACT_ATOMS: atom_id res chain seq x y z
N GLU A 1 11.03 -19.90 -0.60
CA GLU A 1 11.17 -19.61 -2.05
C GLU A 1 12.45 -18.76 -2.32
N GLN A 2 13.67 -19.28 -2.12
CA GLN A 2 14.93 -18.47 -2.16
C GLN A 2 15.96 -18.93 -3.21
N GLY A 3 15.58 -19.72 -4.23
CA GLY A 3 16.55 -20.41 -5.09
C GLY A 3 16.99 -19.71 -6.39
N HIS A 4 16.34 -18.62 -6.82
CA HIS A 4 16.42 -18.19 -8.25
C HIS A 4 16.94 -16.78 -8.51
N LEU A 5 17.37 -16.04 -7.48
CA LEU A 5 17.87 -14.66 -7.65
C LEU A 5 19.14 -14.59 -8.51
N SER A 6 20.01 -15.62 -8.45
CA SER A 6 21.23 -15.70 -9.25
C SER A 6 20.95 -15.92 -10.74
N SER A 7 19.88 -16.64 -11.08
CA SER A 7 19.45 -16.89 -12.47
C SER A 7 18.53 -15.81 -13.04
N LEU A 8 18.03 -14.90 -12.20
CA LEU A 8 17.08 -13.86 -12.59
C LEU A 8 17.77 -12.79 -13.45
N THR A 9 17.26 -12.58 -14.66
CA THR A 9 17.75 -11.53 -15.58
C THR A 9 16.68 -10.54 -16.02
N GLN A 10 15.41 -10.82 -15.75
CA GLN A 10 14.32 -9.91 -16.06
C GLN A 10 13.14 -10.14 -15.11
N ILE A 11 12.49 -9.07 -14.70
CA ILE A 11 11.17 -9.08 -14.07
C ILE A 11 10.19 -8.40 -15.01
N ARG A 12 9.05 -9.04 -15.25
CA ARG A 12 7.90 -8.44 -15.93
C ARG A 12 6.75 -8.28 -14.95
N CYS A 13 6.21 -7.07 -14.91
CA CYS A 13 5.07 -6.67 -14.10
C CYS A 13 3.92 -6.32 -15.02
N GLU A 14 2.77 -6.95 -14.81
CA GLU A 14 1.58 -6.73 -15.64
C GLU A 14 0.42 -6.33 -14.75
N LEU A 15 -0.16 -5.16 -15.03
CA LEU A 15 -1.33 -4.63 -14.33
C LEU A 15 -2.56 -4.88 -15.19
N PHE A 16 -3.65 -5.33 -14.58
CA PHE A 16 -4.89 -5.72 -15.27
C PHE A 16 -6.11 -4.92 -14.80
N GLY A 17 -7.17 -4.95 -15.61
CA GLY A 17 -8.49 -4.44 -15.24
C GLY A 17 -8.50 -2.98 -14.77
N SER A 18 -9.19 -2.72 -13.66
CA SER A 18 -9.37 -1.38 -13.08
C SER A 18 -8.04 -0.74 -12.68
N LEU A 19 -7.12 -1.55 -12.14
CA LEU A 19 -5.76 -1.10 -11.78
C LEU A 19 -4.97 -0.62 -13.00
N ALA A 20 -5.09 -1.30 -14.14
CA ALA A 20 -4.45 -0.87 -15.38
C ALA A 20 -5.07 0.41 -15.98
N LEU A 21 -6.37 0.62 -15.77
CA LEU A 21 -7.08 1.78 -16.31
C LEU A 21 -6.68 3.07 -15.59
N THR A 22 -6.64 3.01 -14.25
CA THR A 22 -6.46 4.20 -13.41
C THR A 22 -5.06 4.31 -12.82
N GLY A 23 -4.24 3.26 -12.91
CA GLY A 23 -3.00 3.13 -12.15
C GLY A 23 -1.99 4.25 -12.36
N ARG A 24 -1.84 4.78 -13.58
CA ARG A 24 -0.96 5.95 -13.82
C ARG A 24 -1.39 7.20 -13.05
N GLY A 25 -2.70 7.43 -12.93
CA GLY A 25 -3.24 8.56 -12.17
C GLY A 25 -3.14 8.35 -10.66
N HIS A 26 -3.09 7.08 -10.21
CA HIS A 26 -2.97 6.69 -8.80
C HIS A 26 -1.53 6.39 -8.38
N GLY A 27 -0.55 6.53 -9.28
CA GLY A 27 0.86 6.24 -8.99
C GLY A 27 1.17 4.75 -8.81
N THR A 28 0.36 3.84 -9.36
CA THR A 28 0.61 2.39 -9.29
C THR A 28 1.93 2.01 -9.94
N ASP A 29 2.32 2.68 -11.02
CA ASP A 29 3.66 2.51 -11.62
C ASP A 29 4.75 2.85 -10.61
N LYS A 30 4.66 4.02 -9.97
CA LYS A 30 5.60 4.45 -8.93
C LYS A 30 5.69 3.40 -7.80
N ALA A 31 4.53 2.96 -7.30
CA ALA A 31 4.46 2.00 -6.20
C ALA A 31 5.08 0.63 -6.57
N VAL A 32 4.87 0.14 -7.80
CA VAL A 32 5.49 -1.12 -8.25
C VAL A 32 7.01 -0.99 -8.34
N LEU A 33 7.53 0.13 -8.86
CA LEU A 33 8.97 0.33 -8.98
C LEU A 33 9.66 0.40 -7.61
N LEU A 34 9.11 1.20 -6.70
CA LEU A 34 9.64 1.36 -5.34
C LEU A 34 9.53 0.06 -4.55
N GLY A 35 8.37 -0.62 -4.63
CA GLY A 35 8.17 -1.90 -3.97
C GLY A 35 9.11 -3.00 -4.46
N LEU A 36 9.47 -3.01 -5.75
CA LEU A 36 10.49 -3.93 -6.28
C LEU A 36 11.90 -3.65 -5.75
N GLU A 37 12.22 -2.39 -5.43
CA GLU A 37 13.47 -2.03 -4.73
C GLU A 37 13.41 -2.26 -3.21
N GLY A 38 12.25 -2.70 -2.69
CA GLY A 38 12.05 -3.08 -1.29
C GLY A 38 11.48 -1.98 -0.40
N ASP A 39 10.97 -0.88 -0.97
CA ASP A 39 10.28 0.14 -0.17
C ASP A 39 8.95 -0.37 0.37
N GLU A 40 8.68 -0.06 1.63
CA GLU A 40 7.39 -0.32 2.27
C GLU A 40 6.54 0.98 2.29
N PRO A 41 5.22 0.91 2.08
CA PRO A 41 4.37 2.10 1.96
C PRO A 41 4.36 3.01 3.19
N ASP A 42 4.62 2.47 4.38
CA ASP A 42 4.62 3.18 5.66
C ASP A 42 5.98 3.80 6.04
N SER A 43 7.06 3.37 5.39
CA SER A 43 8.44 3.81 5.69
C SER A 43 9.17 4.48 4.52
N VAL A 44 8.58 4.47 3.32
CA VAL A 44 9.19 5.08 2.12
C VAL A 44 9.44 6.59 2.30
N ASP A 45 10.63 7.04 1.89
CA ASP A 45 10.94 8.47 1.83
C ASP A 45 10.18 9.13 0.68
N VAL A 46 9.06 9.76 1.02
CA VAL A 46 8.15 10.44 0.08
C VAL A 46 8.84 11.60 -0.66
N GLU A 47 9.83 12.26 -0.04
CA GLU A 47 10.48 13.42 -0.62
C GLU A 47 11.49 13.02 -1.71
N GLY A 48 12.18 11.89 -1.52
CA GLY A 48 13.13 11.32 -2.49
C GLY A 48 12.50 10.52 -3.65
N ILE A 49 11.19 10.28 -3.66
CA ILE A 49 10.53 9.41 -4.66
C ILE A 49 10.82 9.87 -6.09
N ASP A 50 10.64 11.16 -6.40
CA ASP A 50 10.74 11.62 -7.79
C ASP A 50 12.18 11.51 -8.34
N GLU A 51 13.20 11.77 -7.51
CA GLU A 51 14.61 11.57 -7.88
C GLU A 51 14.92 10.09 -8.13
N ARG A 52 14.45 9.21 -7.25
CA ARG A 52 14.66 7.75 -7.39
C ARG A 52 14.00 7.20 -8.64
N LEU A 53 12.76 7.58 -8.91
CA LEU A 53 12.06 7.17 -10.12
C LEU A 53 12.77 7.64 -11.39
N GLU A 54 13.31 8.86 -11.39
CA GLU A 54 14.09 9.37 -12.51
C GLU A 54 15.39 8.59 -12.71
N ALA A 55 16.05 8.21 -11.61
CA ALA A 55 17.25 7.37 -11.66
C ALA A 55 16.96 5.98 -12.24
N ILE A 56 15.87 5.32 -11.81
CA ILE A 56 15.42 4.02 -12.36
C ILE A 56 15.17 4.15 -13.86
N ARG A 57 14.44 5.18 -14.29
CA ARG A 57 14.09 5.42 -15.70
C ARG A 57 15.29 5.73 -16.57
N THR A 58 16.21 6.55 -16.07
CA THR A 58 17.41 6.96 -16.80
C THR A 58 18.39 5.81 -16.95
N ARG A 59 18.64 5.07 -15.86
CA ARG A 59 19.59 3.95 -15.84
C ARG A 59 18.98 2.66 -16.43
N ARG A 60 17.65 2.57 -16.53
CA ARG A 60 16.90 1.39 -16.95
C ARG A 60 17.27 0.14 -16.17
N GLN A 61 17.30 0.28 -14.85
CA GLN A 61 17.65 -0.79 -13.94
C GLN A 61 16.96 -0.60 -12.59
N LEU A 62 16.72 -1.71 -11.89
CA LEU A 62 16.19 -1.76 -10.53
C LEU A 62 17.22 -2.41 -9.60
N GLN A 63 17.36 -1.86 -8.39
CA GLN A 63 18.15 -2.49 -7.35
C GLN A 63 17.26 -3.38 -6.49
N LEU A 64 17.20 -4.68 -6.79
CA LEU A 64 16.38 -5.61 -6.00
C LEU A 64 17.04 -5.94 -4.65
N PRO A 65 16.26 -6.07 -3.56
CA PRO A 65 16.75 -6.59 -2.30
C PRO A 65 17.41 -7.95 -2.47
N GLY A 66 18.58 -8.14 -1.84
CA GLY A 66 19.33 -9.40 -1.88
C GLY A 66 20.12 -9.66 -3.17
N ARG A 67 20.27 -8.67 -4.06
CA ARG A 67 21.19 -8.74 -5.21
C ARG A 67 22.32 -7.73 -5.07
N ASP A 68 23.54 -8.15 -5.42
CA ASP A 68 24.70 -7.24 -5.45
C ASP A 68 24.71 -6.32 -6.68
N ALA A 69 24.17 -6.81 -7.80
CA ALA A 69 24.14 -6.08 -9.07
C ALA A 69 22.70 -5.68 -9.44
N PRO A 70 22.51 -4.49 -10.02
CA PRO A 70 21.20 -4.02 -10.46
C PRO A 70 20.67 -4.89 -11.60
N LEU A 71 19.35 -5.08 -11.62
CA LEU A 71 18.64 -5.83 -12.64
C LEU A 71 18.24 -4.88 -13.78
N PRO A 72 18.56 -5.17 -15.05
CA PRO A 72 18.02 -4.41 -16.18
C PRO A 72 16.49 -4.37 -16.15
N PHE A 73 15.93 -3.18 -16.26
CA PHE A 73 14.49 -2.95 -16.21
C PHE A 73 14.11 -1.74 -17.08
N ASP A 74 13.40 -2.00 -18.16
CA ASP A 74 12.84 -0.96 -19.02
C ASP A 74 11.34 -0.82 -18.72
N GLU A 75 10.95 0.25 -18.02
CA GLU A 75 9.55 0.46 -17.58
C GLU A 75 8.53 0.33 -18.72
N LYS A 76 8.87 0.69 -19.96
CA LYS A 76 7.91 0.58 -21.08
C LYS A 76 7.70 -0.86 -21.53
N ARG A 77 8.72 -1.70 -21.41
CA ARG A 77 8.69 -3.11 -21.81
C ARG A 77 8.26 -4.02 -20.66
N ASP A 78 8.74 -3.71 -19.47
CA ASP A 78 8.72 -4.59 -18.31
C ASP A 78 7.58 -4.25 -17.34
N LEU A 79 6.96 -3.06 -17.44
CA LEU A 79 5.73 -2.70 -16.71
C LEU A 79 4.56 -2.45 -17.68
N LEU A 80 3.72 -3.46 -17.86
CA LEU A 80 2.63 -3.46 -18.83
C LEU A 80 1.28 -3.12 -18.19
N PHE A 81 0.50 -2.28 -18.89
CA PHE A 81 -0.84 -1.89 -18.49
C PHE A 81 -1.88 -2.55 -19.39
N ASN A 82 -2.37 -3.71 -19.00
CA ASN A 82 -3.31 -4.54 -19.75
C ASN A 82 -4.77 -4.11 -19.54
N LYS A 83 -5.12 -2.91 -20.02
CA LYS A 83 -6.44 -2.26 -19.81
C LYS A 83 -7.68 -3.03 -20.28
N ARG A 84 -7.50 -3.93 -21.26
CA ARG A 84 -8.59 -4.71 -21.87
C ARG A 84 -8.65 -6.15 -21.37
N GLN A 85 -7.71 -6.55 -20.52
CA GLN A 85 -7.63 -7.89 -19.96
C GLN A 85 -7.89 -7.82 -18.45
N ARG A 86 -8.36 -8.93 -17.89
CA ARG A 86 -8.60 -9.08 -16.47
C ARG A 86 -8.06 -10.42 -16.03
N LEU A 87 -7.55 -10.46 -14.80
CA LEU A 87 -7.28 -11.72 -14.12
C LEU A 87 -8.60 -12.29 -13.55
N PRO A 88 -8.68 -13.59 -13.27
CA PRO A 88 -9.95 -14.26 -12.96
C PRO A 88 -10.64 -13.80 -11.67
N HIS A 89 -9.90 -13.47 -10.61
CA HIS A 89 -10.47 -13.36 -9.26
C HIS A 89 -10.89 -11.94 -8.87
N HIS A 90 -10.18 -10.90 -9.30
CA HIS A 90 -10.54 -9.52 -8.96
C HIS A 90 -10.11 -8.53 -10.05
N SER A 91 -10.82 -7.41 -10.13
CA SER A 91 -10.60 -6.39 -11.17
C SER A 91 -9.27 -5.63 -11.02
N ASN A 92 -8.69 -5.58 -9.82
CA ASN A 92 -7.37 -5.00 -9.55
C ASN A 92 -6.31 -6.10 -9.49
N GLY A 93 -6.05 -6.74 -10.62
CA GLY A 93 -5.08 -7.82 -10.73
C GLY A 93 -3.69 -7.34 -11.11
N MET A 94 -2.67 -8.00 -10.58
CA MET A 94 -1.26 -7.82 -10.89
C MET A 94 -0.63 -9.19 -11.14
N ARG A 95 0.26 -9.30 -12.12
CA ARG A 95 1.10 -10.48 -12.34
C ARG A 95 2.57 -10.09 -12.34
N PHE A 96 3.36 -10.77 -11.53
CA PHE A 96 4.81 -10.65 -11.53
C PHE A 96 5.40 -11.93 -12.13
N THR A 97 6.30 -11.78 -13.09
CA THR A 97 6.98 -12.89 -13.77
C THR A 97 8.49 -12.67 -13.74
N ALA A 98 9.21 -13.61 -13.17
CA ALA A 98 10.67 -13.66 -13.14
C ALA A 98 11.17 -14.54 -14.29
N LEU A 99 12.13 -14.05 -15.07
CA LEU A 99 12.69 -14.75 -16.22
C LEU A 99 14.21 -14.88 -16.13
N ASN A 100 14.75 -15.96 -16.70
CA ASN A 100 16.19 -16.16 -16.88
C ASN A 100 16.71 -15.59 -18.22
N ALA A 101 18.02 -15.73 -18.46
CA ALA A 101 18.69 -15.19 -19.64
C ALA A 101 18.18 -15.77 -20.96
N GLN A 102 17.60 -16.99 -20.91
CA GLN A 102 17.01 -17.69 -22.05
C GLN A 102 15.55 -17.28 -22.30
N GLY A 103 14.98 -16.44 -21.43
CA GLY A 103 13.58 -16.03 -21.48
C GLY A 103 12.63 -17.07 -20.89
N GLU A 104 13.13 -18.07 -20.17
CA GLU A 104 12.31 -19.06 -19.48
C GLU A 104 11.77 -18.47 -18.18
N VAL A 105 10.53 -18.81 -17.86
CA VAL A 105 9.88 -18.37 -16.62
C VAL A 105 10.45 -19.16 -15.45
N LEU A 106 11.14 -18.46 -14.57
CA LEU A 106 11.62 -18.99 -13.28
C LEU A 106 10.48 -19.06 -12.26
N PHE A 107 9.62 -18.03 -12.27
CA PHE A 107 8.52 -17.90 -11.34
C PHE A 107 7.46 -16.95 -11.90
N THR A 108 6.19 -17.20 -11.60
CA THR A 108 5.10 -16.29 -11.91
C THR A 108 4.07 -16.34 -10.79
N ARG A 109 3.52 -15.17 -10.42
CA ARG A 109 2.49 -15.10 -9.38
C ARG A 109 1.53 -13.94 -9.62
N ASP A 110 0.25 -14.25 -9.38
CA ASP A 110 -0.85 -13.30 -9.46
C ASP A 110 -1.21 -12.78 -8.06
N TYR A 111 -1.47 -11.49 -7.99
CA TYR A 111 -1.89 -10.77 -6.78
C TYR A 111 -3.09 -9.89 -7.09
N TYR A 112 -3.92 -9.67 -6.07
CA TYR A 112 -5.15 -8.91 -6.19
C TYR A 112 -5.24 -7.88 -5.08
N SER A 113 -5.38 -6.60 -5.44
CA SER A 113 -5.66 -5.53 -4.46
C SER A 113 -7.17 -5.43 -4.23
N VAL A 114 -7.63 -5.90 -3.07
CA VAL A 114 -9.07 -6.10 -2.77
C VAL A 114 -9.71 -4.94 -2.01
N GLY A 115 -8.93 -3.92 -1.63
CA GLY A 115 -9.41 -2.71 -0.96
C GLY A 115 -8.79 -2.52 0.42
N GLY A 116 -8.80 -1.30 0.95
CA GLY A 116 -8.26 -0.98 2.29
C GLY A 116 -6.74 -1.15 2.43
N GLY A 117 -6.00 -1.37 1.34
CA GLY A 117 -4.56 -1.67 1.37
C GLY A 117 -4.24 -3.17 1.39
N PHE A 118 -5.24 -4.05 1.46
CA PHE A 118 -5.02 -5.50 1.46
C PHE A 118 -4.70 -6.04 0.07
N VAL A 119 -3.74 -6.96 0.01
CA VAL A 119 -3.33 -7.69 -1.19
C VAL A 119 -3.39 -9.17 -0.88
N VAL A 120 -4.12 -9.93 -1.70
CA VAL A 120 -4.22 -11.39 -1.60
C VAL A 120 -3.55 -12.03 -2.82
N ASN A 121 -2.94 -13.19 -2.63
CA ASN A 121 -2.41 -13.97 -3.74
C ASN A 121 -3.51 -14.82 -4.42
N GLN A 122 -3.18 -15.46 -5.54
CA GLN A 122 -4.13 -16.32 -6.26
C GLN A 122 -4.71 -17.47 -5.42
N ASP A 123 -3.90 -18.10 -4.58
CA ASP A 123 -4.34 -19.24 -3.77
C ASP A 123 -5.35 -18.78 -2.70
N GLU A 124 -5.05 -17.68 -2.00
CA GLU A 124 -5.94 -17.03 -1.03
C GLU A 124 -7.23 -16.50 -1.67
N ALA A 125 -7.13 -15.94 -2.88
CA ALA A 125 -8.27 -15.45 -3.64
C ALA A 125 -9.16 -16.58 -4.21
N ALA A 126 -8.60 -17.76 -4.41
CA ALA A 126 -9.35 -18.94 -4.85
C ALA A 126 -10.06 -19.64 -3.69
N GLU A 127 -9.51 -19.55 -2.48
CA GLU A 127 -10.05 -20.20 -1.29
C GLU A 127 -10.97 -19.31 -0.44
N ASP A 128 -11.21 -18.04 -0.82
CA ASP A 128 -11.94 -17.04 -0.03
C ASP A 128 -11.42 -16.94 1.43
N ARG A 129 -10.14 -17.30 1.63
CA ARG A 129 -9.51 -17.42 2.95
C ARG A 129 -9.03 -16.04 3.42
N ILE A 130 -9.97 -15.20 3.83
CA ILE A 130 -9.69 -14.38 5.02
C ILE A 130 -9.81 -15.38 6.17
N VAL A 131 -8.70 -15.99 6.57
CA VAL A 131 -8.70 -16.88 7.74
C VAL A 131 -9.21 -16.04 8.91
N PRO A 132 -10.38 -16.36 9.49
CA PRO A 132 -10.91 -15.60 10.60
C PRO A 132 -9.91 -15.67 11.74
N ASP A 133 -9.62 -14.54 12.36
CA ASP A 133 -8.88 -14.56 13.61
C ASP A 133 -9.74 -15.24 14.68
N GLU A 134 -9.31 -16.41 15.15
CA GLU A 134 -10.01 -17.20 16.16
C GLU A 134 -9.71 -16.71 17.60
N THR A 135 -8.99 -15.59 17.74
CA THR A 135 -8.67 -15.01 19.04
C THR A 135 -9.94 -14.66 19.81
N VAL A 136 -10.10 -15.28 20.98
CA VAL A 136 -11.27 -15.06 21.84
C VAL A 136 -11.15 -13.70 22.51
N LEU A 137 -12.04 -12.77 22.14
CA LEU A 137 -12.07 -11.43 22.71
C LEU A 137 -12.77 -11.41 24.08
N PRO A 138 -12.33 -10.55 25.02
CA PRO A 138 -13.03 -10.32 26.28
C PRO A 138 -14.45 -9.78 26.11
N TYR A 139 -14.67 -8.92 25.12
CA TYR A 139 -15.96 -8.28 24.83
C TYR A 139 -16.28 -8.38 23.33
N PRO A 140 -16.63 -9.57 22.80
CA PRO A 140 -16.93 -9.75 21.38
C PRO A 140 -18.28 -9.11 21.02
N PHE A 141 -18.37 -8.43 19.89
CA PHE A 141 -19.62 -7.86 19.38
C PHE A 141 -19.59 -7.78 17.85
N ASP A 142 -20.77 -7.90 17.23
CA ASP A 142 -21.00 -7.78 15.79
C ASP A 142 -22.01 -6.66 15.43
N SER A 143 -22.51 -5.96 16.45
CA SER A 143 -23.52 -4.91 16.32
C SER A 143 -23.32 -3.80 17.37
N GLY A 144 -23.89 -2.63 17.08
CA GLY A 144 -23.87 -1.50 18.00
C GLY A 144 -24.60 -1.82 19.32
N ASP A 145 -25.73 -2.54 19.25
CA ASP A 145 -26.50 -2.92 20.43
C ASP A 145 -25.70 -3.84 21.36
N ALA A 146 -25.00 -4.85 20.80
CA ALA A 146 -24.14 -5.73 21.59
C ALA A 146 -22.96 -4.97 22.24
N LEU A 147 -22.36 -4.00 21.53
CA LEU A 147 -21.33 -3.12 22.10
C LEU A 147 -21.85 -2.30 23.27
N LEU A 148 -23.06 -1.73 23.15
CA LEU A 148 -23.69 -0.96 24.22
C LEU A 148 -24.04 -1.84 25.43
N GLU A 149 -24.53 -3.08 25.20
CA GLU A 149 -24.78 -4.04 26.28
C GLU A 149 -23.50 -4.34 27.08
N HIS A 150 -22.36 -4.50 26.41
CA HIS A 150 -21.07 -4.68 27.09
C HIS A 150 -20.68 -3.47 27.93
N CYS A 151 -20.91 -2.25 27.43
CA CYS A 151 -20.65 -1.02 28.17
C CYS A 151 -21.53 -0.92 29.42
N GLU A 152 -22.83 -1.20 29.29
CA GLU A 152 -23.80 -1.18 30.40
C GLU A 152 -23.45 -2.23 31.48
N ARG A 153 -23.10 -3.44 31.07
CA ARG A 153 -22.80 -4.55 31.99
C ARG A 153 -21.47 -4.40 32.73
N SER A 154 -20.45 -3.88 32.05
CA SER A 154 -19.10 -3.74 32.63
C SER A 154 -18.86 -2.37 33.28
N GLY A 155 -19.70 -1.37 32.98
CA GLY A 155 -19.48 0.03 33.38
C GLY A 155 -18.33 0.71 32.64
N LEU A 156 -17.76 0.07 31.61
CA LEU A 156 -16.68 0.61 30.80
C LEU A 156 -17.22 1.47 29.66
N SER A 157 -16.42 2.46 29.23
CA SER A 157 -16.70 3.20 28.00
C SER A 157 -16.38 2.34 26.77
N ILE A 158 -16.92 2.72 25.60
CA ILE A 158 -16.59 2.09 24.31
C ILE A 158 -15.07 2.02 24.11
N ALA A 159 -14.34 3.09 24.43
CA ALA A 159 -12.89 3.13 24.28
C ALA A 159 -12.17 2.12 25.20
N ALA A 160 -12.67 1.93 26.43
CA ALA A 160 -12.11 0.94 27.35
C ALA A 160 -12.45 -0.51 26.94
N ILE A 161 -13.65 -0.74 26.40
CA ILE A 161 -14.02 -2.03 25.78
C ILE A 161 -13.09 -2.35 24.60
N MET A 162 -12.89 -1.40 23.69
CA MET A 162 -11.99 -1.59 22.54
C MET A 162 -10.55 -1.81 22.99
N LEU A 163 -10.05 -1.05 23.97
CA LEU A 163 -8.71 -1.25 24.50
C LEU A 163 -8.53 -2.66 25.09
N ALA A 164 -9.52 -3.15 25.85
CA ALA A 164 -9.47 -4.49 26.42
C ALA A 164 -9.44 -5.57 25.33
N ASN A 165 -10.20 -5.41 24.25
CA ASN A 165 -10.17 -6.32 23.11
C ASN A 165 -8.82 -6.28 22.37
N GLU A 166 -8.31 -5.09 22.05
CA GLU A 166 -7.01 -4.91 21.38
C GLU A 166 -5.84 -5.49 22.20
N CYS A 167 -5.96 -5.42 23.54
CA CYS A 167 -4.97 -5.98 24.46
C CYS A 167 -4.89 -7.51 24.44
N THR A 168 -5.74 -8.18 23.67
CA THR A 168 -5.65 -9.64 23.45
C THR A 168 -4.51 -9.99 22.49
N TRP A 169 -4.18 -9.09 21.56
CA TRP A 169 -3.10 -9.31 20.58
C TRP A 169 -1.79 -8.62 20.96
N ARG A 170 -1.86 -7.52 21.71
CA ARG A 170 -0.73 -6.64 22.02
C ARG A 170 -0.84 -6.14 23.45
N SER A 171 0.24 -5.61 24.01
CA SER A 171 0.17 -4.90 25.29
C SER A 171 -0.53 -3.55 25.13
N GLU A 172 -1.12 -3.03 26.22
CA GLU A 172 -1.70 -1.69 26.24
C GLU A 172 -0.69 -0.61 25.80
N ALA A 173 0.58 -0.77 26.19
CA ALA A 173 1.65 0.14 25.80
C ALA A 173 1.86 0.17 24.27
N GLU A 174 1.84 -0.99 23.62
CA GLU A 174 1.95 -1.10 22.16
C GLU A 174 0.72 -0.52 21.46
N VAL A 175 -0.49 -0.78 21.97
CA VAL A 175 -1.73 -0.19 21.42
C VAL A 175 -1.67 1.33 21.47
N ARG A 176 -1.31 1.91 22.63
CA ARG A 176 -1.20 3.36 22.79
C ARG A 176 -0.08 3.96 21.94
N ALA A 177 1.06 3.28 21.83
CA ALA A 177 2.15 3.73 20.96
C ALA A 177 1.72 3.74 19.49
N GLY A 178 1.04 2.70 19.01
CA GLY A 178 0.52 2.64 17.65
C GLY A 178 -0.52 3.73 17.35
N LEU A 179 -1.44 3.99 18.28
CA LEU A 179 -2.38 5.12 18.16
C LEU A 179 -1.66 6.47 18.10
N GLY A 180 -0.58 6.63 18.87
CA GLY A 180 0.29 7.80 18.82
C GLY A 180 0.94 7.99 17.45
N GLN A 181 1.48 6.92 16.87
CA GLN A 181 2.08 6.94 15.53
C GLN A 181 1.06 7.35 14.45
N ILE A 182 -0.15 6.82 14.50
CA ILE A 182 -1.23 7.19 13.57
C ILE A 182 -1.57 8.68 13.71
N TRP A 183 -1.70 9.17 14.96
CA TRP A 183 -1.96 10.58 15.23
C TRP A 183 -0.86 11.50 14.69
N GLU A 184 0.41 11.16 14.94
CA GLU A 184 1.56 11.91 14.44
C GLU A 184 1.59 11.96 12.91
N ALA A 185 1.31 10.83 12.25
CA ALA A 185 1.20 10.77 10.80
C ALA A 185 0.06 11.66 10.26
N MET A 186 -1.11 11.64 10.91
CA MET A 186 -2.23 12.52 10.55
C MET A 186 -1.88 14.00 10.72
N ALA A 187 -1.29 14.37 11.86
CA ALA A 187 -0.88 15.75 12.15
C ALA A 187 0.18 16.24 11.15
N ALA A 188 1.21 15.43 10.89
CA ALA A 188 2.24 15.73 9.90
C ALA A 188 1.67 15.85 8.48
N CYS A 189 0.67 15.03 8.12
CA CYS A 189 -0.02 15.12 6.83
C CYS A 189 -0.76 16.46 6.68
N VAL A 190 -1.50 16.88 7.72
CA VAL A 190 -2.21 18.17 7.76
C VAL A 190 -1.21 19.33 7.62
N ASP A 191 -0.13 19.31 8.40
CA ASP A 191 0.94 20.31 8.34
C ASP A 191 1.57 20.41 6.95
N ARG A 192 1.89 19.26 6.32
CA ARG A 192 2.42 19.22 4.96
C ARG A 192 1.43 19.80 3.96
N GLY A 193 0.15 19.44 4.08
CA GLY A 193 -0.93 19.95 3.24
C GLY A 193 -1.12 21.47 3.33
N MET A 194 -0.95 22.04 4.53
CA MET A 194 -1.00 23.50 4.74
C MET A 194 0.22 24.24 4.19
N ARG A 195 1.37 23.58 4.01
CA ARG A 195 2.60 24.21 3.48
C ARG A 195 2.76 24.04 1.97
N GLN A 196 2.21 22.97 1.40
CA GLN A 196 2.47 22.60 0.01
C GLN A 196 1.56 23.38 -0.96
N SER A 197 2.13 24.37 -1.63
CA SER A 197 1.49 25.13 -2.71
C SER A 197 1.60 24.42 -4.07
N GLY A 198 0.89 24.95 -5.07
CA GLY A 198 0.98 24.52 -6.46
C GLY A 198 -0.27 23.79 -6.97
N VAL A 199 -0.13 23.11 -8.11
CA VAL A 199 -1.22 22.44 -8.82
C VAL A 199 -1.17 20.94 -8.55
N LEU A 200 -2.33 20.33 -8.32
CA LEU A 200 -2.44 18.88 -8.21
C LEU A 200 -2.07 18.20 -9.55
N PRO A 201 -1.36 17.05 -9.50
CA PRO A 201 -1.12 16.24 -10.69
C PRO A 201 -2.43 15.66 -11.24
N GLY A 202 -2.41 15.10 -12.47
CA GLY A 202 -3.58 14.46 -13.08
C GLY A 202 -4.32 15.29 -14.14
N GLY A 203 -3.75 16.40 -14.61
CA GLY A 203 -4.20 17.11 -15.82
C GLY A 203 -5.42 18.01 -15.66
N LEU A 204 -6.13 17.95 -14.53
CA LEU A 204 -7.30 18.79 -14.22
C LEU A 204 -6.95 20.22 -13.79
N ARG A 205 -5.65 20.55 -13.67
CA ARG A 205 -5.11 21.88 -13.28
C ARG A 205 -5.73 22.45 -12.00
N VAL A 206 -6.03 21.59 -11.02
CA VAL A 206 -6.65 21.99 -9.75
C VAL A 206 -5.60 22.60 -8.83
N GLN A 207 -5.80 23.84 -8.40
CA GLN A 207 -4.92 24.52 -7.43
C GLN A 207 -5.11 23.97 -6.02
N ARG A 208 -4.00 23.78 -5.29
CA ARG A 208 -4.02 23.47 -3.86
C ARG A 208 -4.52 24.70 -3.09
N ARG A 209 -5.57 24.51 -2.29
CA ARG A 209 -6.25 25.61 -1.57
C ARG A 209 -5.83 25.74 -0.11
N ALA A 210 -5.43 24.63 0.52
CA ALA A 210 -5.13 24.57 1.95
C ALA A 210 -4.10 25.61 2.43
N PRO A 211 -2.99 25.88 1.70
CA PRO A 211 -2.03 26.89 2.15
C PRO A 211 -2.61 28.30 2.26
N ALA A 212 -3.35 28.75 1.24
CA ALA A 212 -3.96 30.07 1.24
C ALA A 212 -5.01 30.20 2.36
N MET A 213 -5.86 29.18 2.53
CA MET A 213 -6.86 29.14 3.60
C MET A 213 -6.23 29.15 4.98
N ALA A 214 -5.14 28.40 5.19
CA ALA A 214 -4.43 28.37 6.46
C ALA A 214 -3.80 29.72 6.82
N THR A 215 -3.24 30.44 5.84
CA THR A 215 -2.74 31.81 6.05
C THR A 215 -3.88 32.76 6.41
N GLU A 216 -4.98 32.74 5.66
CA GLU A 216 -6.14 33.62 5.90
C GLU A 216 -6.72 33.46 7.31
N LEU A 217 -6.92 32.21 7.76
CA LEU A 217 -7.46 31.91 9.09
C LEU A 217 -6.50 32.28 10.23
N ARG A 218 -5.18 32.27 10.00
CA ARG A 218 -4.19 32.69 11.01
C ARG A 218 -4.09 34.21 11.12
N GLU A 219 -4.26 34.92 10.02
CA GLU A 219 -4.24 36.39 9.97
C GLU A 219 -5.55 37.01 10.49
N ARG A 220 -6.65 36.24 10.50
CA ARG A 220 -7.98 36.65 10.94
C ARG A 220 -8.59 35.62 11.92
N PRO A 221 -8.07 35.55 13.16
CA PRO A 221 -8.50 34.56 14.15
C PRO A 221 -9.96 34.73 14.62
#